data_AF-A0A1N6XV50-F1
#
_entry.id   AF-A0A1N6XV50-F1
#
_cell.length_a   1.000
_cell.length_b   1.000
_cell.length_c   1.000
_cell.angle_alpha   90.00
_cell.angle_beta   90.00
_cell.angle_gamma   90.00
#
_symmetry.space_group_name_H-M   'P 1'
#
loop_
_entity.id
_entity.type
_entity.pdbx_description
1 polymer ?
#
loop_
_entity_poly.entity_id
_entity_poly.type
_entity_poly.pdbx_seq_one_letter_code
_entity_poly.pdbx_strand_id
1 'polypeptide(L)'
;MNGFKSYLWAVVAMLAFAAMLFGLGALAYHAGDNAGQNRERVIWVKKERDQAEAFAQQLAAEAKRGQQASADLNRRLLTLNDSYTALEGKYRDVLARVPLVVPAAVRPVRVAGGSGSPSPGAAQPASPDAAAGQPKRGDVDADRFRLSLAAVWMWNSSLAGTDVPAHSCGSADTSEQACAADSGLSLADAWANHHANAKSCAVDRERHRALIEFLTESPAQ
;
A
#
# COMPACT_ATOMS: atom_id res chain seq x y z
N MET A 1 19.58 49.28 -97.76
CA MET A 1 19.39 49.30 -96.29
C MET A 1 18.21 48.44 -95.80
N ASN A 2 17.60 47.56 -96.63
CA ASN A 2 16.44 46.76 -96.23
C ASN A 2 16.79 45.38 -95.62
N GLY A 3 17.98 44.83 -95.91
CA GLY A 3 18.43 43.55 -95.37
C GLY A 3 18.71 43.56 -93.85
N PHE A 4 19.18 44.70 -93.32
CA PHE A 4 19.50 44.83 -91.89
C PHE A 4 18.27 44.80 -90.98
N LYS A 5 17.15 45.40 -91.42
CA LYS A 5 15.86 45.34 -90.71
C LYS A 5 15.29 43.92 -90.66
N SER A 6 15.43 43.14 -91.74
CA SER A 6 14.97 41.75 -91.77
C SER A 6 15.76 40.84 -90.83
N TYR A 7 17.08 41.06 -90.72
CA TYR A 7 17.93 40.32 -89.78
C TYR A 7 17.61 40.66 -88.33
N LEU A 8 17.38 41.94 -88.02
CA LEU A 8 17.03 42.39 -86.67
C LEU A 8 15.73 41.74 -86.17
N TRP A 9 14.69 41.70 -87.01
CA TRP A 9 13.42 41.05 -86.66
C TRP A 9 13.55 39.52 -86.50
N ALA A 10 14.38 38.88 -87.32
CA ALA A 10 14.66 37.45 -87.18
C ALA A 10 15.37 37.12 -85.86
N VAL A 11 16.34 37.95 -85.45
CA VAL A 11 17.04 37.80 -84.16
C VAL A 11 16.09 38.04 -82.98
N VAL A 12 15.26 39.08 -83.04
CA VAL A 12 14.25 39.36 -81.99
C VAL A 12 13.24 38.22 -81.87
N ALA A 13 12.76 37.67 -83.00
CA ALA A 13 11.86 36.52 -83.00
C ALA A 13 12.52 35.26 -82.44
N MET A 14 13.79 35.01 -82.77
CA MET A 14 14.56 33.89 -82.19
C MET A 14 14.75 34.05 -80.68
N LEU A 15 15.06 35.25 -80.20
CA LEU A 15 15.21 35.53 -78.77
C LEU A 15 13.88 35.40 -78.02
N ALA A 16 12.77 35.88 -78.59
CA ALA A 16 11.44 35.72 -78.02
C ALA A 16 11.03 34.24 -77.94
N PHE A 17 11.31 33.47 -79.00
CA PHE A 17 11.05 32.03 -79.01
C PHE A 17 11.92 31.28 -78.01
N ALA A 18 13.21 31.61 -77.92
CA ALA A 18 14.11 31.04 -76.93
C ALA A 18 13.64 31.37 -75.50
N ALA A 19 13.26 32.62 -75.21
CA ALA A 19 12.72 33.02 -73.92
C ALA A 19 11.41 32.28 -73.57
N MET A 20 10.53 32.05 -74.56
CA MET A 20 9.32 31.27 -74.38
C MET A 20 9.61 29.81 -74.04
N LEU A 21 10.57 29.18 -74.74
CA LEU A 21 10.99 27.81 -74.43
C LEU A 21 11.61 27.70 -73.04
N PHE A 22 12.46 28.66 -72.65
CA PHE A 22 13.01 28.72 -71.29
C PHE A 22 11.92 28.90 -70.23
N GLY A 23 10.94 29.77 -70.47
CA GLY A 23 9.81 29.98 -69.56
C GLY A 23 8.95 28.73 -69.38
N LEU A 24 8.66 28.00 -70.46
CA LEU A 24 7.94 26.73 -70.41
C LEU A 24 8.74 25.63 -69.70
N GLY A 25 10.06 25.56 -69.93
CA GLY A 25 10.95 24.64 -69.24
C GLY A 25 11.02 24.88 -67.73
N ALA A 26 11.11 26.16 -67.32
CA ALA A 26 11.13 26.54 -65.91
C ALA A 26 9.81 26.21 -65.20
N LEU A 27 8.66 26.46 -65.85
CA LEU A 27 7.34 26.10 -65.31
C LEU A 27 7.18 24.58 -65.15
N ALA A 28 7.60 23.79 -66.14
CA ALA A 28 7.55 22.33 -66.08
C ALA A 28 8.44 21.78 -64.95
N TYR A 29 9.63 22.35 -64.77
CA TYR A 29 10.55 21.97 -63.69
C TYR A 29 9.96 22.25 -62.30
N HIS A 30 9.45 23.46 -62.05
CA HIS A 30 8.85 23.82 -60.77
C HIS A 30 7.55 23.06 -60.48
N ALA A 31 6.73 22.77 -61.49
CA ALA A 31 5.53 21.95 -61.32
C ALA A 31 5.89 20.51 -60.94
N GLY A 32 6.96 19.94 -61.51
CA GLY A 32 7.47 18.61 -61.17
C GLY A 32 8.03 18.50 -59.75
N ASP A 33 8.87 19.46 -59.34
CA ASP A 33 9.50 19.47 -58.00
C ASP A 33 8.44 19.62 -56.88
N ASN A 34 7.49 20.54 -57.04
CA ASN A 34 6.40 20.72 -56.09
C ASN A 34 5.50 19.46 -55.98
N ALA A 35 5.26 18.76 -57.09
CA ALA A 35 4.49 17.52 -57.08
C ALA A 35 5.22 16.37 -56.37
N GLY A 36 6.56 16.30 -56.50
CA GLY A 36 7.40 15.36 -55.78
C GLY A 36 7.40 15.60 -54.27
N GLN A 37 7.66 16.84 -53.86
CA GLN A 37 7.67 17.24 -52.45
C GLN A 37 6.31 17.04 -51.76
N ASN A 38 5.20 17.29 -52.46
CA ASN A 38 3.86 17.04 -51.92
C ASN A 38 3.58 15.55 -51.71
N ARG A 39 4.05 14.66 -52.59
CA ARG A 39 3.89 13.21 -52.42
C ARG A 39 4.65 12.70 -51.19
N GLU A 40 5.89 13.15 -51.01
CA GLU A 40 6.70 12.78 -49.84
C GLU A 40 6.08 13.28 -48.54
N ARG A 41 5.60 14.54 -48.50
CA ARG A 41 4.91 15.08 -47.32
C ARG A 41 3.65 14.29 -46.97
N VAL A 42 2.83 13.93 -47.96
CA VAL A 42 1.60 13.14 -47.71
C VAL A 42 1.94 11.76 -47.14
N ILE A 43 3.00 11.11 -47.63
CA ILE A 43 3.47 9.84 -47.08
C ILE A 43 3.96 10.02 -45.63
N TRP A 44 4.74 11.07 -45.37
CA TRP A 44 5.26 11.36 -44.03
C TRP A 44 4.16 11.67 -43.02
N VAL A 45 3.23 12.56 -43.37
CA VAL A 45 2.08 12.93 -42.54
C VAL A 45 1.21 11.71 -42.25
N LYS A 46 0.98 10.86 -43.26
CA LYS A 46 0.25 9.60 -43.05
C LYS A 46 0.97 8.70 -42.05
N LYS A 47 2.28 8.50 -42.22
CA LYS A 47 3.10 7.68 -41.30
C LYS A 47 3.06 8.22 -39.88
N GLU A 48 3.18 9.54 -39.71
CA GLU A 48 3.13 10.20 -38.41
C GLU A 48 1.75 10.04 -37.74
N ARG A 49 0.67 10.19 -38.52
CA ARG A 49 -0.69 9.94 -38.03
C ARG A 49 -0.89 8.49 -37.62
N ASP A 50 -0.46 7.54 -38.45
CA ASP A 50 -0.60 6.11 -38.18
C ASP A 50 0.21 5.72 -36.91
N GLN A 51 1.38 6.33 -36.69
CA GLN A 51 2.16 6.18 -35.46
C GLN A 51 1.45 6.79 -34.24
N ALA A 52 0.89 7.99 -34.37
CA ALA A 52 0.14 8.66 -33.31
C ALA A 52 -1.11 7.86 -32.93
N GLU A 53 -1.84 7.32 -33.90
CA GLU A 53 -3.00 6.45 -33.68
C GLU A 53 -2.59 5.15 -32.96
N ALA A 54 -1.50 4.51 -33.37
CA ALA A 54 -0.99 3.31 -32.70
C ALA A 54 -0.61 3.59 -31.24
N PHE A 55 0.09 4.70 -30.97
CA PHE A 55 0.44 5.11 -29.62
C PHE A 55 -0.81 5.44 -28.78
N ALA A 56 -1.79 6.15 -29.36
CA ALA A 56 -3.05 6.45 -28.68
C ALA A 56 -3.82 5.18 -28.31
N GLN A 57 -3.83 4.17 -29.20
CA GLN A 57 -4.45 2.88 -28.92
C GLN A 57 -3.73 2.13 -27.79
N GLN A 58 -2.39 2.13 -27.78
CA GLN A 58 -1.60 1.54 -26.69
C GLN A 58 -1.88 2.23 -25.36
N LEU A 59 -1.89 3.57 -25.32
CA LEU A 59 -2.20 4.33 -24.12
C LEU A 59 -3.63 4.06 -23.62
N ALA A 60 -4.61 3.98 -24.53
CA ALA A 60 -5.98 3.66 -24.18
C ALA A 60 -6.13 2.24 -23.62
N ALA A 61 -5.41 1.25 -24.19
CA ALA A 61 -5.37 -0.11 -23.69
C ALA A 61 -4.74 -0.18 -22.28
N GLU A 62 -3.63 0.53 -22.07
CA GLU A 62 -2.97 0.62 -20.76
C GLU A 62 -3.84 1.32 -19.71
N ALA A 63 -4.50 2.41 -20.08
CA ALA A 63 -5.45 3.10 -19.20
C ALA A 63 -6.61 2.18 -18.79
N LYS A 64 -7.17 1.44 -19.75
CA LYS A 64 -8.24 0.47 -19.49
C LYS A 64 -7.77 -0.66 -18.57
N ARG A 65 -6.56 -1.19 -18.79
CA ARG A 65 -5.94 -2.21 -17.94
C ARG A 65 -5.77 -1.70 -16.50
N GLY A 66 -5.25 -0.49 -16.33
CA GLY A 66 -5.09 0.14 -15.01
C GLY A 66 -6.42 0.36 -14.29
N GLN A 67 -7.47 0.77 -15.02
CA GLN A 67 -8.82 0.90 -14.46
C GLN A 67 -9.39 -0.44 -14.00
N GLN A 68 -9.23 -1.50 -14.80
CA GLN A 68 -9.68 -2.85 -14.44
C GLN A 68 -8.94 -3.37 -13.20
N ALA A 69 -7.62 -3.29 -13.17
CA ALA A 69 -6.82 -3.70 -12.01
C ALA A 69 -7.21 -2.93 -10.73
N SER A 70 -7.47 -1.63 -10.83
CA SER A 70 -7.93 -0.81 -9.70
C SER A 70 -9.32 -1.22 -9.21
N ALA A 71 -10.25 -1.50 -10.13
CA ALA A 71 -11.58 -1.98 -9.78
C ALA A 71 -11.52 -3.34 -9.07
N ASP A 72 -10.63 -4.23 -9.52
CA ASP A 72 -10.43 -5.56 -8.95
C ASP A 72 -9.85 -5.48 -7.53
N LEU A 73 -8.79 -4.67 -7.34
CA LEU A 73 -8.22 -4.41 -6.02
C LEU A 73 -9.28 -3.85 -5.06
N ASN A 74 -10.07 -2.86 -5.50
CA ASN A 74 -11.13 -2.29 -4.66
C ASN A 74 -12.16 -3.34 -4.22
N ARG A 75 -12.57 -4.24 -5.14
CA ARG A 75 -13.46 -5.36 -4.80
C ARG A 75 -12.83 -6.28 -3.75
N ARG A 76 -11.55 -6.64 -3.92
CA ARG A 76 -10.84 -7.50 -2.95
C ARG A 76 -10.71 -6.83 -1.58
N LEU A 77 -10.42 -5.52 -1.52
CA LEU A 77 -10.33 -4.77 -0.27
C LEU A 77 -11.67 -4.67 0.47
N LEU A 78 -12.79 -4.52 -0.26
CA LEU A 78 -14.12 -4.57 0.33
C LEU A 78 -14.41 -5.94 0.96
N THR A 79 -14.19 -7.03 0.21
CA THR A 79 -14.35 -8.40 0.73
C THR A 79 -13.47 -8.67 1.95
N LEU A 80 -12.23 -8.17 1.93
CA LEU A 80 -11.32 -8.28 3.07
C LEU A 80 -11.88 -7.54 4.29
N ASN A 81 -12.36 -6.32 4.10
CA ASN A 81 -12.98 -5.53 5.17
C ASN A 81 -14.21 -6.23 5.77
N ASP A 82 -15.06 -6.83 4.95
CA ASP A 82 -16.24 -7.57 5.40
C ASP A 82 -15.84 -8.80 6.21
N SER A 83 -14.79 -9.50 5.79
CA SER A 83 -14.23 -10.65 6.50
C SER A 83 -13.73 -10.28 7.90
N TYR A 84 -13.03 -9.13 8.04
CA TYR A 84 -12.58 -8.62 9.34
C TYR A 84 -13.75 -8.19 10.23
N THR A 85 -14.78 -7.56 9.64
CA THR A 85 -15.99 -7.17 10.38
C THR A 85 -16.73 -8.40 10.91
N ALA A 86 -16.82 -9.46 10.11
CA ALA A 86 -17.41 -10.73 10.52
C ALA A 86 -16.58 -11.43 11.62
N LEU A 87 -15.25 -11.39 11.52
CA LEU A 87 -14.35 -11.97 12.52
C LEU A 87 -14.45 -11.25 13.87
N GLU A 88 -14.55 -9.92 13.85
CA GLU A 88 -14.77 -9.08 15.03
C GLU A 88 -16.09 -9.45 15.74
N GLY A 89 -17.17 -9.65 14.98
CA GLY A 89 -18.44 -10.13 15.52
C GLY A 89 -18.31 -11.49 16.22
N LYS A 90 -17.65 -12.47 15.57
CA LYS A 90 -17.37 -13.79 16.16
C LYS A 90 -16.50 -13.70 17.41
N TYR A 91 -15.53 -12.80 17.43
CA TYR A 91 -14.68 -12.58 18.60
C TYR A 91 -15.48 -12.08 19.80
N ARG A 92 -16.35 -11.07 19.61
CA ARG A 92 -17.24 -10.58 20.67
C ARG A 92 -18.20 -11.65 21.17
N ASP A 93 -18.73 -12.48 20.27
CA ASP A 93 -19.56 -13.62 20.66
C ASP A 93 -18.81 -14.63 21.54
N VAL A 94 -17.52 -14.87 21.27
CA VAL A 94 -16.68 -15.75 22.11
C VAL A 94 -16.44 -15.11 23.47
N LEU A 95 -16.09 -13.82 23.52
CA LEU A 95 -15.91 -13.08 24.78
C LEU A 95 -17.15 -13.12 25.67
N ALA A 96 -18.34 -13.00 25.09
CA ALA A 96 -19.59 -13.05 25.84
C ALA A 96 -19.86 -14.44 26.47
N ARG A 97 -19.28 -15.52 25.92
CA ARG A 97 -19.56 -16.90 26.33
C ARG A 97 -18.50 -17.49 27.25
N VAL A 98 -17.25 -17.08 27.08
CA VAL A 98 -16.09 -17.68 27.75
C VAL A 98 -15.27 -16.59 28.45
N PRO A 99 -15.08 -16.67 29.78
CA PRO A 99 -14.11 -15.81 30.44
C PRO A 99 -12.71 -16.19 29.93
N LEU A 100 -12.13 -15.35 29.09
CA LEU A 100 -10.77 -15.56 28.55
C LEU A 100 -9.67 -15.37 29.60
N VAL A 101 -10.00 -14.75 30.73
CA VAL A 101 -9.09 -14.57 31.85
C VAL A 101 -9.47 -15.53 32.96
N VAL A 102 -8.66 -16.56 33.15
CA VAL A 102 -8.68 -17.38 34.36
C VAL A 102 -7.80 -16.67 35.37
N PRO A 103 -8.33 -16.18 36.51
CA PRO A 103 -7.47 -15.64 37.54
C PRO A 103 -6.52 -16.74 38.00
N ALA A 104 -5.22 -16.53 37.81
CA ALA A 104 -4.22 -17.38 38.45
C ALA A 104 -4.45 -17.31 39.96
N ALA A 105 -4.45 -18.46 40.64
CA ALA A 105 -4.36 -18.49 42.09
C ALA A 105 -2.96 -17.99 42.49
N VAL A 106 -2.76 -16.67 42.49
CA VAL A 106 -1.51 -16.06 42.89
C VAL A 106 -1.37 -16.30 44.39
N ARG A 107 -0.45 -17.19 44.76
CA ARG A 107 0.00 -17.30 46.15
C ARG A 107 0.54 -15.92 46.55
N PRO A 108 0.07 -15.32 47.65
CA PRO A 108 0.61 -14.05 48.11
C PRO A 108 2.10 -14.24 48.39
N VAL A 109 2.94 -13.52 47.64
CA VAL A 109 4.36 -13.39 47.94
C VAL A 109 4.44 -12.59 49.23
N ARG A 110 4.85 -13.24 50.33
CA ARG A 110 5.17 -12.54 51.58
C ARG A 110 6.36 -11.63 51.30
N VAL A 111 6.12 -10.33 51.30
CA VAL A 111 7.17 -9.33 51.41
C VAL A 111 7.86 -9.57 52.76
N ALA A 112 9.08 -10.09 52.73
CA ALA A 112 9.92 -10.20 53.91
C ALA A 112 10.41 -8.79 54.28
N GLY A 113 9.58 -8.06 55.03
CA GLY A 113 9.95 -6.81 55.66
C GLY A 113 10.13 -6.99 57.16
N GLY A 114 11.35 -6.79 57.66
CA GLY A 114 11.58 -6.32 59.02
C GLY A 114 11.77 -7.38 60.11
N SER A 115 13.03 -7.58 60.46
CA SER A 115 13.60 -8.14 61.70
C SER A 115 12.71 -8.04 62.96
N GLY A 116 12.34 -9.19 63.51
CA GLY A 116 11.78 -9.34 64.85
C GLY A 116 11.74 -10.82 65.26
N SER A 117 12.70 -11.25 66.08
CA SER A 117 12.82 -12.62 66.61
C SER A 117 11.87 -12.85 67.82
N PRO A 118 11.64 -14.09 68.32
CA PRO A 118 10.33 -14.76 68.24
C PRO A 118 9.67 -15.03 69.61
N SER A 119 8.40 -15.51 69.59
CA SER A 119 7.81 -16.24 70.72
C SER A 119 6.99 -17.45 70.21
N PRO A 120 7.12 -18.66 70.79
CA PRO A 120 6.48 -19.87 70.29
C PRO A 120 5.13 -20.07 70.96
N GLY A 121 4.05 -19.86 70.21
CA GLY A 121 2.69 -20.24 70.59
C GLY A 121 2.08 -21.10 69.50
N ALA A 122 1.93 -22.40 69.76
CA ALA A 122 1.23 -23.32 68.88
C ALA A 122 -0.24 -22.90 68.74
N ALA A 123 -0.66 -22.60 67.50
CA ALA A 123 -2.07 -22.53 67.12
C ALA A 123 -2.21 -23.01 65.66
N GLN A 124 -2.63 -24.27 65.51
CA GLN A 124 -3.40 -24.76 64.37
C GLN A 124 -4.86 -24.27 64.52
N PRO A 125 -5.80 -24.35 63.54
CA PRO A 125 -5.73 -24.52 62.08
C PRO A 125 -6.58 -23.45 61.32
N ALA A 126 -6.50 -23.41 59.97
CA ALA A 126 -7.68 -23.15 59.13
C ALA A 126 -7.49 -23.80 57.75
N SER A 127 -8.38 -24.75 57.44
CA SER A 127 -8.53 -25.37 56.11
C SER A 127 -8.74 -24.30 55.03
N PRO A 128 -8.19 -24.48 53.81
CA PRO A 128 -8.44 -23.61 52.67
C PRO A 128 -9.78 -23.97 52.01
N ASP A 129 -10.88 -23.90 52.75
CA ASP A 129 -12.24 -23.94 52.20
C ASP A 129 -12.94 -22.60 52.49
N ALA A 130 -12.24 -21.49 52.21
CA ALA A 130 -12.92 -20.22 51.98
C ALA A 130 -13.22 -20.16 50.48
N ALA A 131 -14.45 -20.56 50.14
CA ALA A 131 -15.02 -20.43 48.81
C ALA A 131 -14.83 -18.99 48.30
N ALA A 132 -13.81 -18.79 47.46
CA ALA A 132 -13.79 -17.69 46.53
C ALA A 132 -15.01 -17.91 45.62
N GLY A 133 -16.07 -17.14 45.85
CA GLY A 133 -17.27 -17.20 45.03
C GLY A 133 -16.85 -17.17 43.56
N GLN A 134 -17.20 -18.23 42.82
CA GLN A 134 -16.92 -18.29 41.40
C GLN A 134 -17.48 -17.00 40.78
N PRO A 135 -16.66 -16.20 40.06
CA PRO A 135 -17.17 -15.03 39.38
C PRO A 135 -18.32 -15.48 38.48
N LYS A 136 -19.50 -14.88 38.66
CA LYS A 136 -20.64 -15.16 37.80
C LYS A 136 -20.24 -14.90 36.36
N ARG A 137 -20.60 -15.84 35.48
CA ARG A 137 -20.42 -15.76 34.03
C ARG A 137 -21.09 -14.46 33.54
N GLY A 138 -20.29 -13.42 33.28
CA GLY A 138 -20.79 -12.10 32.86
C GLY A 138 -20.26 -10.89 33.64
N ASP A 139 -19.70 -11.06 34.85
CA ASP A 139 -19.23 -9.95 35.70
C ASP A 139 -17.72 -9.68 35.60
N VAL A 140 -17.07 -10.16 34.54
CA VAL A 140 -15.66 -9.90 34.32
C VAL A 140 -15.51 -8.53 33.65
N ASP A 141 -15.37 -7.50 34.47
CA ASP A 141 -14.96 -6.18 34.02
C ASP A 141 -13.62 -6.30 33.25
N ALA A 142 -13.64 -6.02 31.94
CA ALA A 142 -12.47 -6.12 31.09
C ALA A 142 -11.39 -5.11 31.49
N ASP A 143 -11.78 -4.00 32.15
CA ASP A 143 -10.87 -2.98 32.67
C ASP A 143 -10.21 -3.42 33.99
N ARG A 144 -10.72 -4.49 34.62
CA ARG A 144 -10.12 -5.10 35.82
C ARG A 144 -8.79 -5.77 35.53
N PHE A 145 -8.58 -6.24 34.30
CA PHE A 145 -7.37 -6.94 33.91
C PHE A 145 -6.46 -6.03 33.10
N ARG A 146 -5.43 -5.54 33.78
CA ARG A 146 -4.42 -4.63 33.27
C ARG A 146 -3.16 -5.40 32.90
N LEU A 147 -2.51 -4.98 31.83
CA LEU A 147 -1.22 -5.53 31.43
C LEU A 147 -0.11 -4.94 32.29
N SER A 148 0.81 -5.78 32.74
CA SER A 148 2.03 -5.31 33.39
C SER A 148 3.02 -4.76 32.36
N LEU A 149 3.98 -3.94 32.80
CA LEU A 149 5.09 -3.51 31.95
C LEU A 149 5.91 -4.69 31.41
N ALA A 150 6.04 -5.79 32.15
CA ALA A 150 6.66 -7.03 31.63
C ALA A 150 5.88 -7.62 30.43
N ALA A 151 4.55 -7.64 30.50
CA ALA A 151 3.73 -8.14 29.40
C ALA A 151 3.89 -7.27 28.15
N VAL A 152 3.90 -5.94 28.32
CA VAL A 152 4.13 -4.99 27.21
C VAL A 152 5.55 -5.09 26.66
N TRP A 153 6.56 -5.25 27.54
CA TRP A 153 7.95 -5.48 27.13
C TRP A 153 8.07 -6.74 26.28
N MET A 154 7.57 -7.88 26.77
CA MET A 154 7.58 -9.14 26.03
C MET A 154 6.89 -9.02 24.67
N TRP A 155 5.73 -8.35 24.63
CA TRP A 155 5.01 -8.12 23.38
C TRP A 155 5.83 -7.27 22.40
N ASN A 156 6.29 -6.09 22.80
CA ASN A 156 7.10 -5.21 21.94
C ASN A 156 8.36 -5.92 21.44
N SER A 157 9.05 -6.66 22.31
CA SER A 157 10.26 -7.40 21.96
C SER A 157 9.98 -8.49 20.94
N SER A 158 8.89 -9.25 21.10
CA SER A 158 8.48 -10.27 20.14
C SER A 158 8.15 -9.71 18.76
N LEU A 159 7.57 -8.51 18.69
CA LEU A 159 7.27 -7.84 17.42
C LEU A 159 8.55 -7.31 16.75
N ALA A 160 9.49 -6.80 17.54
CA ALA A 160 10.74 -6.23 17.04
C ALA A 160 11.82 -7.30 16.73
N GLY A 161 11.68 -8.51 17.26
CA GLY A 161 12.71 -9.55 17.19
C GLY A 161 13.96 -9.24 18.02
N THR A 162 13.87 -8.27 18.93
CA THR A 162 14.94 -7.81 19.82
C THR A 162 14.33 -7.20 21.07
N ASP A 163 15.11 -7.03 22.14
CA ASP A 163 14.59 -6.48 23.39
C ASP A 163 14.22 -4.99 23.24
N VAL A 164 12.94 -4.68 23.41
CA VAL A 164 12.40 -3.31 23.32
C VAL A 164 11.73 -2.93 24.65
N PRO A 165 12.43 -2.20 25.53
CA PRO A 165 11.95 -1.88 26.88
C PRO A 165 10.54 -1.28 26.93
N ALA A 166 9.78 -1.63 27.97
CA ALA A 166 8.51 -0.99 28.29
C ALA A 166 8.67 -0.14 29.54
N HIS A 167 8.83 1.17 29.33
CA HIS A 167 9.14 2.13 30.39
C HIS A 167 10.40 1.71 31.16
N SER A 168 10.35 1.57 32.49
CA SER A 168 11.47 1.14 33.31
C SER A 168 11.81 -0.35 33.19
N CYS A 169 10.85 -1.18 32.81
CA CYS A 169 11.04 -2.63 32.64
C CYS A 169 11.86 -2.90 31.38
N GLY A 170 13.06 -3.45 31.56
CA GLY A 170 13.97 -3.86 30.48
C GLY A 170 14.97 -2.79 30.01
N SER A 171 14.78 -1.50 30.33
CA SER A 171 15.73 -0.44 29.95
C SER A 171 16.80 -0.17 31.00
N ALA A 172 16.43 -0.27 32.28
CA ALA A 172 17.28 0.09 33.41
C ALA A 172 17.05 -0.82 34.63
N ASP A 173 15.89 -1.47 34.72
CA ASP A 173 15.55 -2.37 35.80
C ASP A 173 14.69 -3.55 35.28
N THR A 174 15.12 -4.78 35.56
CA THR A 174 14.35 -6.01 35.28
C THR A 174 13.76 -6.60 36.56
N SER A 175 13.78 -5.86 37.66
CA SER A 175 13.20 -6.27 38.93
C SER A 175 11.71 -6.60 38.78
N GLU A 176 11.25 -7.52 39.61
CA GLU A 176 9.83 -7.89 39.67
C GLU A 176 8.95 -6.66 39.91
N GLN A 177 9.42 -5.66 40.66
CA GLN A 177 8.66 -4.43 40.95
C GLN A 177 8.52 -3.51 39.73
N ALA A 178 9.61 -3.25 39.01
CA ALA A 178 9.55 -2.44 37.79
C ALA A 178 8.70 -3.12 36.70
N CYS A 179 8.82 -4.44 36.57
CA CYS A 179 8.12 -5.19 35.54
C CYS A 179 6.68 -5.58 35.90
N ALA A 180 6.30 -5.66 37.18
CA ALA A 180 4.92 -5.90 37.60
C ALA A 180 4.03 -4.64 37.60
N ALA A 181 4.61 -3.45 37.43
CA ALA A 181 3.84 -2.20 37.41
C ALA A 181 2.78 -2.19 36.29
N ASP A 182 1.64 -1.55 36.54
CA ASP A 182 0.57 -1.37 35.55
C ASP A 182 1.08 -0.53 34.38
N SER A 183 0.92 -1.07 33.16
CA SER A 183 1.30 -0.40 31.93
C SER A 183 0.33 0.70 31.50
N GLY A 184 -0.87 0.76 32.09
CA GLY A 184 -1.93 1.64 31.62
C GLY A 184 -2.87 0.99 30.61
N LEU A 185 -2.55 -0.23 30.11
CA LEU A 185 -3.28 -0.90 29.04
C LEU A 185 -4.14 -2.05 29.58
N SER A 186 -5.39 -2.11 29.12
CA SER A 186 -6.26 -3.28 29.32
C SER A 186 -5.98 -4.37 28.28
N LEU A 187 -6.52 -5.57 28.52
CA LEU A 187 -6.54 -6.63 27.49
C LEU A 187 -7.35 -6.21 26.25
N ALA A 188 -8.40 -5.40 26.42
CA ALA A 188 -9.20 -4.89 25.32
C ALA A 188 -8.39 -3.94 24.42
N ASP A 189 -7.59 -3.05 25.02
CA ASP A 189 -6.68 -2.16 24.29
C ASP A 189 -5.66 -2.95 23.46
N ALA A 190 -5.07 -3.97 24.07
CA ALA A 190 -4.12 -4.86 23.42
C ALA A 190 -4.76 -5.60 22.24
N TRP A 191 -5.95 -6.16 22.43
CA TRP A 191 -6.66 -6.83 21.35
C TRP A 191 -7.02 -5.88 20.21
N ALA A 192 -7.52 -4.68 20.53
CA ALA A 192 -7.87 -3.66 19.54
C ALA A 192 -6.64 -3.25 18.71
N ASN A 193 -5.49 -3.05 19.35
CA ASN A 193 -4.24 -2.77 18.68
C ASN A 193 -3.81 -3.93 17.77
N HIS A 194 -3.86 -5.18 18.27
CA HIS A 194 -3.49 -6.34 17.47
C HIS A 194 -4.41 -6.50 16.25
N HIS A 195 -5.71 -6.32 16.42
CA HIS A 195 -6.70 -6.39 15.35
C HIS A 195 -6.45 -5.31 14.29
N ALA A 196 -6.21 -4.05 14.71
CA ALA A 196 -5.90 -2.96 13.80
C ALA A 196 -4.62 -3.22 12.99
N ASN A 197 -3.56 -3.69 13.65
CA ASN A 197 -2.29 -4.03 13.01
C ASN A 197 -2.41 -5.22 12.05
N ALA A 198 -3.15 -6.26 12.44
CA ALA A 198 -3.38 -7.41 11.57
C ALA A 198 -4.15 -7.00 10.31
N LYS A 199 -5.17 -6.15 10.45
CA LYS A 199 -5.95 -5.63 9.33
C LYS A 199 -5.12 -4.75 8.40
N SER A 200 -4.31 -3.84 8.94
CA SER A 200 -3.45 -2.99 8.11
C SER A 200 -2.42 -3.81 7.33
N CYS A 201 -1.78 -4.79 7.97
CA CYS A 201 -0.87 -5.73 7.31
C CYS A 201 -1.55 -6.54 6.20
N ALA A 202 -2.79 -6.99 6.40
CA ALA A 202 -3.52 -7.73 5.38
C ALA A 202 -3.87 -6.84 4.17
N VAL A 203 -4.31 -5.60 4.40
CA VAL A 203 -4.56 -4.61 3.34
C VAL A 203 -3.28 -4.32 2.56
N ASP A 204 -2.17 -4.13 3.26
CA ASP A 204 -0.89 -3.84 2.62
C ASP A 204 -0.40 -5.01 1.75
N ARG A 205 -0.53 -6.25 2.25
CA ARG A 205 -0.22 -7.45 1.46
C ARG A 205 -1.09 -7.57 0.21
N GLU A 206 -2.37 -7.22 0.29
CA GLU A 206 -3.26 -7.26 -0.89
C GLU A 206 -2.86 -6.20 -1.92
N ARG A 207 -2.49 -4.99 -1.48
CA ARG A 207 -1.97 -3.93 -2.37
C ARG A 207 -0.68 -4.36 -3.05
N HIS A 208 0.26 -4.93 -2.30
CA HIS A 208 1.52 -5.43 -2.86
C HIS A 208 1.27 -6.56 -3.86
N ARG A 209 0.38 -7.50 -3.54
CA ARG A 209 -0.01 -8.57 -4.46
C ARG A 209 -0.59 -8.00 -5.75
N ALA A 210 -1.54 -7.07 -5.66
CA ALA A 210 -2.16 -6.46 -6.85
C ALA A 210 -1.14 -5.67 -7.69
N LEU A 211 -0.18 -4.99 -7.06
CA LEU A 211 0.91 -4.31 -7.76
C LEU A 211 1.80 -5.32 -8.51
N ILE A 212 2.18 -6.42 -7.85
CA ILE A 212 2.97 -7.48 -8.48
C ILE A 212 2.19 -8.06 -9.67
N GLU A 213 0.92 -8.45 -9.49
CA GLU A 213 0.05 -8.96 -10.55
C GLU A 213 0.02 -7.98 -11.75
N PHE A 214 -0.25 -6.70 -11.51
CA PHE A 214 -0.28 -5.67 -12.56
C PHE A 214 1.05 -5.52 -13.31
N LEU A 215 2.18 -5.57 -12.60
CA LEU A 215 3.49 -5.46 -13.22
C LEU A 215 3.85 -6.73 -14.01
N THR A 216 3.57 -7.92 -13.48
CA THR A 216 3.95 -9.21 -14.08
C THR A 216 3.03 -9.67 -15.21
N GLU A 217 1.76 -9.28 -15.20
CA GLU A 217 0.82 -9.55 -16.28
C GLU A 217 0.93 -8.54 -17.43
N SER A 218 1.89 -7.61 -17.36
CA SER A 218 2.18 -6.74 -18.51
C SER A 218 2.62 -7.61 -19.70
N PRO A 219 2.02 -7.44 -20.89
CA PRO A 219 2.51 -8.13 -22.07
C PRO A 219 3.96 -7.72 -22.29
N ALA A 220 4.84 -8.72 -22.48
CA ALA A 220 6.20 -8.47 -22.92
C ALA A 220 6.15 -7.56 -24.16
N GLN A 221 6.89 -6.46 -24.13
CA GLN A 221 7.07 -5.58 -25.29
C GLN A 221 7.63 -6.36 -26.49
#